data_AF-A0A929UP48-F1
#
_entry.id   AF-A0A929UP48-F1
#
_cell.length_a   1.000
_cell.length_b   1.000
_cell.length_c   1.000
_cell.angle_alpha   90.00
_cell.angle_beta   90.00
_cell.angle_gamma   90.00
#
_symmetry.space_group_name_H-M   'P 1'
#
loop_
_entity.id
_entity.type
_entity.pdbx_description
1 polymer ?
#
loop_
_entity_poly.entity_id
_entity_poly.type
_entity_poly.pdbx_seq_one_letter_code
_entity_poly.pdbx_strand_id
1 'polypeptide(L)' 'IGKKMDFIVQEMNREANTILSKTSDIAISERTVELKSEIEKVREQIQNLE' A
#
# COMPACT_ATOMS: atom_id res chain seq x y z
N ILE A 1 -6.09 4.33 18.10
CA ILE A 1 -5.48 5.04 16.95
C ILE A 1 -5.00 4.03 15.90
N GLY A 2 -4.35 2.92 16.30
CA GLY A 2 -3.96 1.78 15.44
C GLY A 2 -5.04 1.30 14.47
N LYS A 3 -6.20 0.85 14.96
CA LYS A 3 -7.34 0.40 14.13
C LYS A 3 -7.75 1.32 12.97
N LYS A 4 -7.72 2.65 13.14
CA LYS A 4 -8.07 3.58 12.05
C LYS A 4 -6.96 3.63 11.01
N MET A 5 -5.70 3.58 11.47
CA MET A 5 -4.53 3.56 10.59
C MET A 5 -4.43 2.24 9.82
N ASP A 6 -4.75 1.11 10.45
CA ASP A 6 -4.84 -0.19 9.79
C ASP A 6 -5.87 -0.20 8.65
N PHE A 7 -7.03 0.41 8.89
CA PHE A 7 -8.05 0.54 7.85
C PHE A 7 -7.53 1.34 6.65
N ILE A 8 -6.84 2.46 6.88
CA ILE A 8 -6.27 3.27 5.82
C ILE A 8 -5.20 2.49 5.04
N VAL A 9 -4.30 1.77 5.73
CA VAL A 9 -3.28 0.93 5.08
C VAL A 9 -3.90 -0.19 4.25
N GLN A 10 -5.00 -0.78 4.71
CA GLN A 10 -5.76 -1.77 3.93
C GLN A 10 -6.34 -1.16 2.66
N GLU A 11 -6.98 0.01 2.74
CA GLU A 11 -7.55 0.67 1.57
C GLU A 11 -6.45 1.14 0.59
N MET A 12 -5.30 1.61 1.07
CA MET A 12 -4.14 1.94 0.23
C MET A 12 -3.63 0.72 -0.53
N ASN A 13 -3.54 -0.44 0.13
CA ASN A 13 -3.16 -1.70 -0.52
C ASN A 13 -4.17 -2.14 -1.58
N ARG A 14 -5.47 -1.98 -1.31
CA ARG A 14 -6.53 -2.26 -2.29
C ARG A 14 -6.41 -1.37 -3.53
N GLU A 15 -6.12 -0.09 -3.33
CA GLU A 15 -5.94 0.84 -4.44
C GLU A 15 -4.69 0.51 -5.27
N ALA A 16 -3.56 0.22 -4.63
CA ALA A 16 -2.33 -0.19 -5.33
C ALA A 16 -2.55 -1.46 -6.19
N ASN A 17 -3.33 -2.43 -5.71
CA ASN A 17 -3.71 -3.60 -6.52
C ASN A 17 -4.63 -3.25 -7.70
N THR A 18 -5.52 -2.27 -7.53
CA THR A 18 -6.38 -1.78 -8.62
C THR A 18 -5.57 -1.08 -9.69
N ILE A 19 -4.60 -0.25 -9.31
CA ILE A 19 -3.67 0.40 -10.23
C ILE A 19 -2.89 -0.66 -11.01
N LEU A 20 -2.27 -1.63 -10.32
CA LEU A 20 -1.46 -2.66 -10.96
C LEU A 20 -2.28 -3.54 -11.92
N SER A 21 -3.52 -3.88 -11.58
CA SER A 21 -4.39 -4.71 -12.41
C SER A 21 -5.00 -3.99 -13.63
N LYS A 22 -5.00 -2.65 -13.63
CA LYS A 22 -5.53 -1.82 -14.73
C LYS A 22 -4.46 -1.11 -15.54
N THR A 23 -3.20 -1.26 -15.16
CA THR A 23 -2.07 -0.62 -15.82
C THR A 23 -1.46 -1.57 -16.85
N SER A 24 -1.25 -1.07 -18.08
CA SER A 24 -0.45 -1.74 -19.12
C SER A 24 0.95 -1.15 -19.29
N ASP A 25 1.21 0.00 -18.66
CA ASP A 25 2.51 0.67 -18.68
C ASP A 25 3.47 0.04 -17.65
N ILE A 26 4.64 -0.37 -18.13
CA ILE A 26 5.67 -1.04 -17.30
C ILE A 26 6.21 -0.09 -16.23
N ALA A 27 6.45 1.18 -16.56
CA ALA A 27 7.00 2.14 -15.61
C ALA A 27 6.01 2.45 -14.48
N ILE A 28 4.71 2.50 -14.79
CA ILE A 28 3.67 2.65 -13.76
C ILE A 28 3.59 1.37 -12.90
N SER A 29 3.72 0.20 -13.51
CA SER A 29 3.70 -1.08 -12.79
C SER A 29 4.86 -1.19 -11.80
N GLU A 30 6.08 -0.84 -12.22
CA GLU A 30 7.27 -0.80 -11.37
C GLU A 30 7.10 0.15 -10.17
N ARG A 31 6.66 1.39 -10.43
CA ARG A 31 6.36 2.37 -9.37
C ARG A 31 5.28 1.87 -8.41
N THR A 32 4.29 1.12 -8.90
CA THR A 32 3.22 0.57 -8.07
C THR A 32 3.72 -0.57 -7.17
N VAL A 33 4.71 -1.35 -7.64
CA VAL A 33 5.38 -2.35 -6.80
C VAL A 33 6.17 -1.68 -5.68
N GLU A 34 6.90 -0.60 -5.98
CA GLU A 34 7.59 0.21 -4.96
C GLU A 34 6.60 0.81 -3.95
N LEU A 35 5.48 1.37 -4.42
CA LEU A 35 4.40 1.87 -3.57
C LEU A 35 3.90 0.81 -2.59
N LYS A 36 3.70 -0.43 -3.05
CA LYS A 36 3.29 -1.54 -2.16
C LYS A 36 4.31 -1.85 -1.09
N SER A 37 5.61 -1.72 -1.40
CA SER A 37 6.67 -1.87 -0.39
C SER A 37 6.60 -0.76 0.66
N GLU A 38 6.36 0.48 0.26
CA GLU A 38 6.21 1.61 1.19
C GLU A 38 4.96 1.46 2.08
N ILE A 39 3.84 0.97 1.52
CA ILE A 39 2.63 0.70 2.30
C ILE A 39 2.89 -0.35 3.39
N GLU A 40 3.69 -1.38 3.09
CA GLU A 40 4.04 -2.40 4.10
C GLU A 40 4.93 -1.83 5.21
N LYS A 41 5.90 -0.96 4.89
CA LYS A 41 6.68 -0.25 5.92
C LYS A 41 5.81 0.60 6.84
N VAL A 42 4.80 1.28 6.29
CA VAL A 42 3.83 2.04 7.08
C VAL A 42 3.01 1.10 7.98
N ARG A 43 2.63 -0.07 7.49
CA ARG A 43 1.94 -1.11 8.28
C ARG A 43 2.78 -1.56 9.47
N GLU A 44 4.06 -1.88 9.25
CA GLU A 44 4.99 -2.26 10.32
C GLU A 44 5.12 -1.16 11.37
N GLN A 45 5.22 0.11 10.95
CA GLN A 45 5.26 1.24 11.89
C GLN A 45 3.99 1.36 12.73
N ILE A 46 2.81 1.11 12.16
CA ILE A 46 1.55 1.13 12.91
C ILE A 46 1.55 0.04 13.98
N GLN A 47 1.98 -1.18 13.63
CA GLN A 47 2.05 -2.31 14.56
C GLN A 47 3.07 -2.09 15.67
N ASN A 48 4.20 -1.44 15.38
CA ASN A 48 5.23 -1.12 16.37
C ASN A 48 4.81 -0.05 17.40
N LEU A 49 3.73 0.70 17.11
CA LEU A 49 3.18 1.74 17.99
C LEU A 49 1.98 1.25 18.82
N GLU A 50 1.53 0.01 18.61
CA GLU A 50 0.56 -0.67 19.47
C GLU A 50 1.22 -1.29 20.70
#